data_AF-V4P1W3-F1
#
_entry.id   AF-V4P1W3-F1
#
_cell.length_a   1.000
_cell.length_b   1.000
_cell.length_c   1.000
_cell.angle_alpha   90.00
_cell.angle_beta   90.00
_cell.angle_gamma   90.00
#
_symmetry.space_group_name_H-M   'P 1'
#
loop_
_entity.id
_entity.type
_entity.pdbx_description
1 polymer ?
#
loop_
_entity_poly.entity_id
_entity_poly.type
_entity_poly.pdbx_seq_one_letter_code
_entity_poly.pdbx_strand_id
1 'polypeptide(L)'
;MKHAIIAMTLAALLTGCVTAAPTSLDQKLAGKTDKESRTILGYACYREAEWPTYNSIEYKNSGARRRGQMKNNPGPEVRDMLALCRDMRKSTPENAKALATECGELLAQKSRRYGVKAEGHIQRTKDLCERMTRESVSPPI
;
A
#
# COMPACT_ATOMS: atom_id res chain seq x y z
N MET A 1 49.47 -45.89 27.13
CA MET A 1 48.74 -46.12 25.87
C MET A 1 47.35 -45.49 26.05
N LYS A 2 47.21 -44.16 25.92
CA LYS A 2 46.77 -43.44 24.71
C LYS A 2 45.67 -44.20 23.95
N HIS A 3 44.41 -43.75 24.05
CA HIS A 3 43.60 -43.22 22.94
C HIS A 3 42.26 -42.68 23.49
N ALA A 4 42.15 -41.36 23.59
CA ALA A 4 40.89 -40.66 23.79
C ALA A 4 40.17 -40.57 22.44
N ILE A 5 38.96 -41.11 22.34
CA ILE A 5 38.12 -40.99 21.15
C ILE A 5 37.17 -39.82 21.40
N ILE A 6 37.50 -38.68 20.80
CA ILE A 6 36.62 -37.50 20.72
C ILE A 6 35.71 -37.73 19.51
N ALA A 7 34.49 -38.19 19.75
CA ALA A 7 33.46 -38.26 18.72
C ALA A 7 32.93 -36.85 18.48
N MET A 8 33.31 -36.27 17.35
CA MET A 8 32.83 -34.99 16.83
C MET A 8 31.30 -35.01 16.69
N THR A 9 30.63 -34.17 17.47
CA THR A 9 29.25 -33.75 17.26
C THR A 9 29.18 -32.87 16.01
N LEU A 10 28.83 -33.46 14.87
CA LEU A 10 28.50 -32.74 13.65
C LEU A 10 27.10 -32.14 13.82
N ALA A 11 27.02 -30.97 14.46
CA ALA A 11 25.80 -30.17 14.50
C ALA A 11 25.55 -29.59 13.10
N ALA A 12 24.77 -30.33 12.31
CA ALA A 12 24.20 -29.84 11.06
C ALA A 12 23.29 -28.64 11.37
N LEU A 13 23.82 -27.43 11.23
CA LEU A 13 23.05 -26.20 11.21
C LEU A 13 22.13 -26.24 9.98
N LEU A 14 20.90 -26.69 10.22
CA LEU A 14 19.76 -26.46 9.34
C LEU A 14 19.53 -24.94 9.25
N THR A 15 20.21 -24.28 8.32
CA THR A 15 19.87 -22.93 7.88
C THR A 15 18.57 -22.99 7.08
N GLY A 16 17.46 -23.18 7.79
CA GLY A 16 16.13 -22.97 7.24
C GLY A 16 16.06 -21.54 6.70
N CYS A 17 15.61 -21.41 5.45
CA CYS A 17 15.32 -20.11 4.84
C CYS A 17 14.28 -19.38 5.72
N VAL A 18 14.73 -18.54 6.64
CA VAL A 18 13.88 -17.55 7.29
C VAL A 18 13.52 -16.54 6.20
N THR A 19 12.34 -16.72 5.60
CA THR A 19 11.72 -15.67 4.81
C THR A 19 11.50 -14.48 5.74
N ALA A 20 12.35 -13.46 5.62
CA ALA A 20 12.21 -12.23 6.39
C ALA A 20 10.79 -11.68 6.22
N ALA A 21 10.15 -11.33 7.34
CA ALA A 21 8.81 -10.75 7.30
C ALA A 21 8.81 -9.48 6.44
N PRO A 22 7.74 -9.22 5.67
CA PRO A 22 7.65 -8.02 4.85
C PRO A 22 7.73 -6.77 5.73
N THR A 23 8.63 -5.86 5.38
CA THR A 23 8.85 -4.59 6.12
C THR A 23 7.59 -3.73 6.13
N SER A 24 7.18 -3.27 7.32
CA SER A 24 6.01 -2.41 7.50
C SER A 24 6.22 -1.01 6.89
N LEU A 25 5.13 -0.24 6.72
CA LEU A 25 5.22 1.12 6.22
C LEU A 25 6.03 2.01 7.19
N ASP A 26 5.79 1.90 8.49
CA ASP A 26 6.52 2.68 9.51
C ASP A 26 8.02 2.36 9.50
N GLN A 27 8.37 1.08 9.35
CA GLN A 27 9.77 0.67 9.20
C GLN A 27 10.41 1.23 7.92
N LYS A 28 9.66 1.36 6.82
CA LYS A 28 10.16 1.98 5.59
C LYS A 28 10.37 3.49 5.72
N LEU A 29 9.59 4.15 6.58
CA LEU A 29 9.66 5.59 6.84
C LEU A 29 10.70 5.97 7.91
N ALA A 30 11.10 5.02 8.76
CA ALA A 30 12.06 5.27 9.83
C ALA A 30 13.40 5.80 9.26
N GLY A 31 13.85 6.93 9.81
CA GLY A 31 15.11 7.57 9.42
C GLY A 31 15.13 8.19 8.01
N LYS A 32 13.96 8.32 7.36
CA LYS A 32 13.86 8.91 6.02
C LYS A 32 13.70 10.42 6.05
N THR A 33 14.28 11.09 5.07
CA THR A 33 14.02 12.51 4.81
C THR A 33 12.56 12.72 4.40
N ASP A 34 12.06 13.94 4.53
CA ASP A 34 10.69 14.27 4.11
C ASP A 34 10.43 13.93 2.63
N LYS A 35 11.40 14.20 1.74
CA LYS A 35 11.32 13.88 0.31
C LYS A 35 11.23 12.36 0.06
N GLU A 36 12.02 11.56 0.76
CA GLU A 36 11.97 10.10 0.67
C GLU A 36 10.66 9.57 1.22
N SER A 37 10.22 10.07 2.38
CA SER A 37 8.94 9.71 3.00
C SER A 37 7.76 9.97 2.07
N ARG A 38 7.69 11.16 1.45
CA ARG A 38 6.67 11.49 0.44
C ARG A 38 6.70 10.53 -0.75
N THR A 39 7.88 10.13 -1.18
CA THR A 39 8.03 9.17 -2.29
C THR A 39 7.50 7.79 -1.90
N ILE A 40 7.86 7.29 -0.71
CA ILE A 40 7.40 6.01 -0.18
C ILE A 40 5.88 5.99 0.01
N LEU A 41 5.33 7.04 0.62
CA LEU A 41 3.89 7.21 0.80
C LEU A 41 3.16 7.27 -0.54
N GLY A 42 3.69 8.01 -1.52
CA GLY A 42 3.12 8.07 -2.87
C GLY A 42 3.04 6.70 -3.55
N TYR A 43 4.09 5.87 -3.45
CA TYR A 43 4.04 4.50 -3.98
C TYR A 43 3.05 3.60 -3.22
N ALA A 44 2.93 3.76 -1.90
CA ALA A 44 1.93 3.05 -1.12
C ALA A 44 0.50 3.46 -1.55
N CYS A 45 0.27 4.75 -1.77
CA CYS A 45 -0.99 5.30 -2.26
C CYS A 45 -1.35 4.73 -3.64
N TYR A 46 -0.43 4.74 -4.61
CA TYR A 46 -0.67 4.15 -5.94
C TYR A 46 -1.06 2.67 -5.87
N ARG A 47 -0.41 1.91 -4.98
CA ARG A 47 -0.72 0.50 -4.78
C ARG A 47 -2.13 0.27 -4.24
N GLU A 48 -2.57 1.08 -3.27
CA GLU A 48 -3.94 1.00 -2.76
C GLU A 48 -4.94 1.51 -3.81
N ALA A 49 -4.60 2.54 -4.59
CA ALA A 49 -5.46 3.05 -5.67
C ALA A 49 -5.82 1.98 -6.70
N GLU A 50 -4.91 1.06 -7.00
CA GLU A 50 -5.15 -0.06 -7.94
C GLU A 50 -5.91 -1.25 -7.32
N TRP A 51 -6.21 -1.22 -6.01
CA TRP A 51 -6.90 -2.32 -5.32
C TRP A 51 -8.21 -2.76 -6.02
N PRO A 52 -9.09 -1.87 -6.51
CA PRO A 52 -10.31 -2.30 -7.20
C PRO A 52 -10.03 -3.17 -8.43
N THR A 53 -8.98 -2.83 -9.21
CA THR A 53 -8.55 -3.62 -10.37
C THR A 53 -8.12 -5.01 -9.91
N TYR A 54 -7.19 -5.11 -8.96
CA TYR A 54 -6.65 -6.39 -8.50
C TYR A 54 -7.68 -7.26 -7.78
N ASN A 55 -8.67 -6.64 -7.12
CA ASN A 55 -9.68 -7.37 -6.38
C ASN A 55 -10.88 -7.80 -7.24
N SER A 56 -11.03 -7.24 -8.46
CA SER A 56 -12.11 -7.60 -9.38
C SER A 56 -12.04 -9.07 -9.84
N ILE A 57 -13.22 -9.68 -10.01
CA ILE A 57 -13.34 -11.04 -10.58
C ILE A 57 -12.79 -11.07 -12.00
N GLU A 58 -13.03 -10.01 -12.79
CA GLU A 58 -12.51 -9.88 -14.14
C GLU A 58 -10.98 -9.98 -14.17
N TYR A 59 -10.27 -9.26 -13.32
CA TYR A 59 -8.81 -9.32 -13.28
C TYR A 59 -8.29 -10.70 -12.86
N LYS A 60 -8.91 -11.30 -11.83
CA LYS A 60 -8.52 -12.62 -11.30
C LYS A 60 -8.69 -13.74 -12.33
N ASN A 61 -9.75 -13.68 -13.14
CA ASN A 61 -10.08 -14.69 -14.13
C ASN A 61 -9.52 -14.38 -15.54
N SER A 62 -8.95 -13.20 -15.74
CA SER A 62 -8.37 -12.78 -17.03
C SER A 62 -7.01 -13.42 -17.32
N GLY A 63 -6.71 -13.65 -18.59
CA GLY A 63 -5.35 -13.96 -19.06
C GLY A 63 -4.41 -12.75 -19.03
N ALA A 64 -3.10 -12.99 -19.21
CA ALA A 64 -2.05 -11.97 -19.07
C ALA A 64 -2.29 -10.72 -19.95
N ARG A 65 -2.72 -10.90 -21.21
CA ARG A 65 -3.03 -9.81 -22.13
C ARG A 65 -4.12 -8.89 -21.59
N ARG A 66 -5.24 -9.45 -21.12
CA ARG A 66 -6.37 -8.68 -20.59
C ARG A 66 -5.99 -7.98 -19.28
N ARG A 67 -5.25 -8.64 -18.39
CA ARG A 67 -4.68 -7.99 -17.19
C ARG A 67 -3.80 -6.80 -17.53
N GLY A 68 -2.96 -6.91 -18.56
CA GLY A 68 -2.14 -5.80 -19.06
C GLY A 68 -2.99 -4.63 -19.56
N GLN A 69 -4.07 -4.90 -20.30
CA GLN A 69 -4.99 -3.86 -20.74
C GLN A 69 -5.65 -3.12 -19.56
N MET A 70 -6.11 -3.86 -18.55
CA MET A 70 -6.73 -3.27 -17.35
C MET A 70 -5.77 -2.40 -16.54
N LYS A 71 -4.47 -2.74 -16.53
CA LYS A 71 -3.43 -1.91 -15.91
C LYS A 71 -3.14 -0.64 -16.70
N ASN A 72 -3.09 -0.76 -18.03
CA ASN A 72 -2.78 0.36 -18.91
C ASN A 72 -3.95 1.34 -19.05
N ASN A 73 -5.18 0.85 -18.95
CA ASN A 73 -6.39 1.65 -19.02
C ASN A 73 -7.35 1.28 -17.87
N PRO A 74 -7.04 1.73 -16.64
CA PRO A 74 -7.86 1.40 -15.50
C PRO A 74 -9.17 2.20 -15.51
N GLY A 75 -10.18 1.69 -14.81
CA GLY A 75 -11.48 2.36 -14.69
C GLY A 75 -11.40 3.75 -14.05
N PRO A 76 -12.47 4.58 -14.14
CA PRO A 76 -12.50 5.94 -13.61
C PRO A 76 -12.08 6.01 -12.14
N GLU A 77 -12.66 5.17 -11.26
CA GLU A 77 -12.33 5.14 -9.83
C GLU A 77 -10.82 5.00 -9.54
N VAL A 78 -10.13 4.13 -10.28
CA VAL A 78 -8.69 3.92 -10.10
C VAL A 78 -7.92 5.10 -10.66
N ARG A 79 -8.33 5.68 -11.80
CA ARG A 79 -7.71 6.87 -12.38
C ARG A 79 -7.81 8.08 -11.45
N ASP A 80 -8.98 8.29 -10.86
CA ASP A 80 -9.24 9.41 -9.96
C ASP A 80 -8.38 9.30 -8.69
N MET A 81 -8.34 8.11 -8.07
CA MET A 81 -7.47 7.89 -6.91
C MET A 81 -5.97 7.98 -7.26
N LEU A 82 -5.55 7.51 -8.43
CA LEU A 82 -4.16 7.67 -8.90
C LEU A 82 -3.79 9.14 -9.13
N ALA A 83 -4.71 9.96 -9.64
CA ALA A 83 -4.53 11.39 -9.79
C ALA A 83 -4.39 12.06 -8.42
N LEU A 84 -5.30 11.76 -7.49
CA LEU A 84 -5.25 12.30 -6.13
C LEU A 84 -3.94 11.91 -5.40
N CYS A 85 -3.49 10.65 -5.51
CA CYS A 85 -2.20 10.22 -4.97
C CYS A 85 -1.02 11.05 -5.52
N ARG A 86 -1.07 11.41 -6.81
CA ARG A 86 -0.03 12.21 -7.45
C ARG A 86 0.00 13.64 -6.91
N ASP A 87 -1.17 14.21 -6.67
CA ASP A 87 -1.33 15.57 -6.18
C ASP A 87 -0.99 15.67 -4.70
N MET A 88 -1.45 14.72 -3.87
CA MET A 88 -1.06 14.60 -2.47
C MET A 88 0.45 14.40 -2.27
N ARG A 89 1.16 13.75 -3.21
CA ARG A 89 2.63 13.62 -3.13
C ARG A 89 3.32 14.97 -3.24
N LYS A 90 2.66 15.96 -3.84
CA LYS A 90 3.11 17.34 -4.00
C LYS A 90 2.31 18.30 -3.12
N SER A 91 1.65 17.80 -2.07
CA SER A 91 0.83 18.60 -1.16
C SER A 91 1.65 19.75 -0.57
N THR A 92 1.01 20.90 -0.49
CA THR A 92 1.49 22.10 0.20
C THR A 92 0.48 22.46 1.28
N PRO A 93 0.86 23.27 2.29
CA PRO A 93 -0.08 23.70 3.32
C PRO A 93 -1.35 24.34 2.78
N GLU A 94 -1.27 25.02 1.63
CA GLU A 94 -2.40 25.74 1.02
C GLU A 94 -3.45 24.81 0.40
N ASN A 95 -3.03 23.63 -0.08
CA ASN A 95 -3.94 22.67 -0.75
C ASN A 95 -4.20 21.38 0.04
N ALA A 96 -3.46 21.15 1.14
CA ALA A 96 -3.52 19.91 1.91
C ALA A 96 -4.95 19.57 2.37
N LYS A 97 -5.69 20.55 2.89
CA LYS A 97 -7.07 20.36 3.35
C LYS A 97 -8.04 20.02 2.23
N ALA A 98 -7.89 20.64 1.07
CA ALA A 98 -8.72 20.33 -0.10
C ALA A 98 -8.48 18.90 -0.59
N LEU A 99 -7.21 18.49 -0.68
CA LEU A 99 -6.83 17.12 -1.07
C LEU A 99 -7.31 16.07 -0.05
N ALA A 100 -7.26 16.39 1.25
CA ALA A 100 -7.78 15.51 2.30
C ALA A 100 -9.32 15.35 2.20
N THR A 101 -10.03 16.42 1.86
CA THR A 101 -11.47 16.42 1.62
C THR A 101 -11.82 15.55 0.41
N GLU A 102 -11.11 15.74 -0.70
CA GLU A 102 -11.27 14.92 -1.91
C GLU A 102 -11.00 13.43 -1.64
N CYS A 103 -9.96 13.12 -0.83
CA CYS A 103 -9.74 11.74 -0.39
C CYS A 103 -10.95 11.20 0.39
N GLY A 104 -11.47 11.98 1.35
CA GLY A 104 -12.67 11.60 2.10
C GLY A 104 -13.87 11.28 1.20
N GLU A 105 -14.11 12.09 0.18
CA GLU A 105 -15.18 11.89 -0.80
C GLU A 105 -15.01 10.60 -1.61
N LEU A 106 -13.81 10.33 -2.11
CA LEU A 106 -13.51 9.09 -2.83
C LEU A 106 -13.64 7.86 -1.93
N LEU A 107 -13.24 7.96 -0.65
CA LEU A 107 -13.42 6.89 0.33
C LEU A 107 -14.89 6.64 0.66
N ALA A 108 -15.70 7.68 0.78
CA ALA A 108 -17.14 7.55 0.97
C ALA A 108 -17.82 6.90 -0.24
N GLN A 109 -17.44 7.29 -1.46
CA GLN A 109 -17.91 6.62 -2.69
C GLN A 109 -17.54 5.12 -2.69
N LYS A 110 -16.31 4.81 -2.29
CA LYS A 110 -15.82 3.43 -2.21
C LYS A 110 -16.58 2.63 -1.14
N SER A 111 -16.83 3.22 0.03
CA SER A 111 -17.64 2.62 1.09
C SER A 111 -19.05 2.28 0.59
N ARG A 112 -19.72 3.22 -0.08
CA ARG A 112 -21.05 2.98 -0.67
C ARG A 112 -21.06 1.86 -1.70
N ARG A 113 -20.00 1.73 -2.51
CA ARG A 113 -19.91 0.72 -3.58
C ARG A 113 -19.60 -0.68 -3.06
N TYR A 114 -18.67 -0.81 -2.11
CA TYR A 114 -18.12 -2.11 -1.71
C TYR A 114 -18.50 -2.53 -0.28
N GLY A 115 -18.99 -1.59 0.54
CA GLY A 115 -19.37 -1.81 1.93
C GLY A 115 -18.24 -2.41 2.75
N VAL A 116 -18.61 -3.31 3.67
CA VAL A 116 -17.70 -4.01 4.59
C VAL A 116 -16.54 -4.73 3.89
N LYS A 117 -16.70 -5.14 2.62
CA LYS A 117 -15.63 -5.84 1.86
C LYS A 117 -14.42 -4.94 1.59
N ALA A 118 -14.60 -3.61 1.65
CA ALA A 118 -13.53 -2.65 1.44
C ALA A 118 -13.03 -1.97 2.71
N GLU A 119 -13.59 -2.28 3.90
CA GLU A 119 -13.30 -1.56 5.15
C GLU A 119 -11.79 -1.47 5.44
N GLY A 120 -11.08 -2.60 5.42
CA GLY A 120 -9.64 -2.60 5.66
C GLY A 120 -8.85 -1.81 4.61
N HIS A 121 -9.31 -1.78 3.35
CA HIS A 121 -8.67 -0.98 2.30
C HIS A 121 -8.99 0.51 2.44
N ILE A 122 -10.21 0.87 2.83
CA ILE A 122 -10.62 2.24 3.14
C ILE A 122 -9.77 2.77 4.30
N GLN A 123 -9.59 1.99 5.37
CA GLN A 123 -8.79 2.41 6.51
C GLN A 123 -7.31 2.63 6.16
N ARG A 124 -6.70 1.76 5.35
CA ARG A 124 -5.32 1.95 4.87
C ARG A 124 -5.19 3.16 3.96
N THR A 125 -6.16 3.38 3.08
CA THR A 125 -6.12 4.53 2.16
C THR A 125 -6.33 5.84 2.93
N LYS A 126 -7.20 5.84 3.95
CA LYS A 126 -7.36 6.96 4.88
C LYS A 126 -6.04 7.33 5.55
N ASP A 127 -5.38 6.36 6.18
CA ASP A 127 -4.08 6.57 6.85
C ASP A 127 -3.02 7.14 5.87
N LEU A 128 -2.99 6.66 4.63
CA LEU A 128 -2.10 7.22 3.60
C LEU A 128 -2.43 8.67 3.25
N CYS A 129 -3.71 9.00 3.05
CA CYS A 129 -4.12 10.37 2.79
C CYS A 129 -3.72 11.29 3.94
N GLU A 130 -4.03 10.92 5.19
CA GLU A 130 -3.69 11.71 6.38
C GLU A 130 -2.18 11.92 6.52
N ARG A 131 -1.37 10.90 6.24
CA ARG A 131 0.10 11.03 6.27
C ARG A 131 0.65 11.91 5.15
N MET A 132 0.04 11.89 3.97
CA MET A 132 0.49 12.66 2.81
C MET A 132 0.07 14.13 2.87
N THR A 133 -1.11 14.42 3.41
CA THR A 133 -1.63 15.79 3.56
C THR A 133 -1.29 16.41 4.91
N ARG A 134 -1.03 15.58 5.94
CA ARG A 134 -0.95 15.98 7.35
C ARG A 134 -2.25 16.57 7.89
N GLU A 135 -3.36 16.25 7.25
CA GLU A 135 -4.71 16.68 7.59
C GLU A 135 -5.56 15.46 7.95
N SER A 136 -6.53 15.62 8.84
CA SER A 136 -7.47 14.54 9.13
C SER A 136 -8.43 14.30 7.96
N VAL A 137 -8.73 13.03 7.69
CA VAL A 137 -9.67 12.65 6.64
C VAL A 137 -10.95 12.16 7.30
N SER A 138 -11.96 13.01 7.26
CA SER A 138 -13.32 12.64 7.62
C SER A 138 -14.03 12.11 6.37
N PRO A 139 -14.56 10.88 6.39
CA PRO A 139 -15.52 10.50 5.35
C PRO A 139 -16.76 11.40 5.52
N PRO A 140 -17.24 12.09 4.46
CA PRO A 140 -18.54 12.74 4.53
C PRO A 140 -19.60 11.67 4.81
N ILE A 141 -20.37 11.91 5.87
CA ILE A 141 -21.49 11.08 6.35
C ILE A 141 -22.54 10.95 5.23
#